data_AF-A0A7S3RFM4-F1
#
_entry.id   AF-A0A7S3RFM4-F1
#
_cell.length_a   1.000
_cell.length_b   1.000
_cell.length_c   1.000
_cell.angle_alpha   90.00
_cell.angle_beta   90.00
_cell.angle_gamma   90.00
#
_symmetry.space_group_name_H-M   'P 1'
#
loop_
_entity.id
_entity.type
_entity.pdbx_description
1 polymer ?
#
loop_
_entity_poly.entity_id
_entity_poly.type
_entity_poly.pdbx_seq_one_letter_code
_entity_poly.pdbx_strand_id
1 'polypeptide(L)'
;QACSQSPGSLEPAEPRQSVSTEPRHMEPFGDEPLVLGPSSSRRSSGSQGACWSHPVAVVVCCASLGLLAGWGLSSWQPADPAAKRSAVRWVGLVGDLFLRGLRCVVLPLVFVSVTLSVADMLARGKAGEVVRRTILLYLTTTVAAASIGVGTALVFSRLFLPSHAPGATAGDAELANLSLSDTLYEGVFLKLVSSNLTADFAASNFASLIVF
;
A
#
# COMPACT_ATOMS: atom_id res chain seq x y z
N GLN A 1 75.04 25.42 -44.46
CA GLN A 1 74.99 23.96 -44.68
C GLN A 1 73.49 23.62 -44.62
N ALA A 2 72.77 23.47 -45.76
CA ALA A 2 72.63 22.23 -46.55
C ALA A 2 72.15 21.06 -45.66
N CYS A 3 71.03 20.34 -45.86
CA CYS A 3 70.05 20.19 -46.97
C CYS A 3 68.75 19.51 -46.40
N SER A 4 67.56 19.36 -47.03
CA SER A 4 66.97 19.76 -48.34
C SER A 4 65.41 19.63 -48.28
N GLN A 5 64.69 20.12 -49.31
CA GLN A 5 63.37 19.70 -49.84
C GLN A 5 62.10 19.51 -48.97
N SER A 6 61.06 20.26 -49.36
CA SER A 6 59.63 19.87 -49.34
C SER A 6 59.30 19.11 -50.65
N PRO A 7 58.27 18.23 -50.76
CA PRO A 7 56.85 18.64 -50.84
C PRO A 7 55.84 17.65 -50.21
N GLY A 8 54.56 18.07 -50.14
CA GLY A 8 53.51 17.42 -49.36
C GLY A 8 52.66 16.33 -50.02
N SER A 9 51.67 15.85 -49.24
CA SER A 9 50.34 15.35 -49.64
C SER A 9 49.55 14.81 -48.44
N LEU A 10 48.21 14.81 -48.56
CA LEU A 10 47.18 14.14 -47.72
C LEU A 10 46.80 14.77 -46.37
N GLU A 11 45.73 15.59 -46.44
CA GLU A 11 44.43 15.53 -45.71
C GLU A 11 44.24 14.75 -44.38
N PRO A 12 43.16 15.05 -43.59
CA PRO A 12 42.38 16.29 -43.49
C PRO A 12 42.08 16.75 -42.04
N ALA A 13 41.33 17.85 -41.91
CA ALA A 13 40.91 18.44 -40.65
C ALA A 13 39.95 17.56 -39.82
N GLU A 14 40.04 17.68 -38.49
CA GLU A 14 39.06 17.17 -37.53
C GLU A 14 38.01 18.27 -37.22
N PRO A 15 36.73 18.14 -37.64
CA PRO A 15 35.71 19.14 -37.37
C PRO A 15 34.89 18.79 -36.11
N ARG A 16 34.42 19.85 -35.43
CA ARG A 16 33.45 19.85 -34.33
C ARG A 16 32.60 18.58 -34.18
N GLN A 17 32.71 17.91 -33.04
CA GLN A 17 31.62 17.06 -32.56
C GLN A 17 30.40 17.94 -32.22
N SER A 18 29.43 17.93 -33.13
CA SER A 18 28.09 18.47 -32.89
C SER A 18 27.37 17.63 -31.85
N VAL A 19 26.65 18.28 -30.93
CA VAL A 19 25.66 17.63 -30.08
C VAL A 19 24.53 17.11 -30.97
N SER A 20 24.61 15.83 -31.34
CA SER A 20 23.51 15.11 -31.96
C SER A 20 22.54 14.66 -30.88
N THR A 21 21.37 15.30 -30.85
CA THR A 21 20.19 14.81 -30.13
C THR A 21 19.72 13.51 -30.77
N GLU A 22 20.23 12.38 -30.30
CA GLU A 22 19.74 11.06 -30.70
C GLU A 22 18.36 10.83 -30.07
N PRO A 23 17.32 10.44 -30.84
CA PRO A 23 16.00 10.20 -30.29
C PRO A 23 16.05 8.94 -29.42
N ARG A 24 15.72 9.08 -28.12
CA ARG A 24 15.44 7.96 -27.20
C ARG A 24 14.25 7.15 -27.75
N HIS A 25 14.56 6.18 -28.60
CA HIS A 25 13.62 5.15 -29.03
C HIS A 25 13.18 4.40 -27.77
N MET A 26 11.90 4.54 -27.39
CA MET A 26 11.35 3.91 -26.21
C MET A 26 10.98 2.47 -26.59
N GLU A 27 11.93 1.56 -26.39
CA GLU A 27 11.77 0.13 -26.67
C GLU A 27 10.47 -0.41 -26.05
N PRO A 28 9.64 -1.15 -26.81
CA PRO A 28 8.48 -1.82 -26.24
C PRO A 28 8.95 -2.88 -25.24
N PHE A 29 8.48 -2.78 -24.00
CA PHE A 29 8.72 -3.82 -22.99
C PHE A 29 7.84 -5.03 -23.31
N GLY A 30 8.29 -5.86 -24.26
CA GLY A 30 7.62 -7.06 -24.74
C GLY A 30 8.62 -8.16 -25.10
N ASP A 31 8.60 -9.23 -24.33
CA ASP A 31 8.99 -10.60 -24.71
C ASP A 31 10.37 -10.78 -25.38
N GLU A 32 11.45 -10.37 -24.70
CA GLU A 32 12.81 -10.84 -25.00
C GLU A 32 13.06 -12.18 -24.26
N PRO A 33 13.16 -13.33 -24.94
CA PRO A 33 13.33 -14.64 -24.30
C PRO A 33 14.78 -14.84 -23.86
N LEU A 34 15.14 -14.20 -22.75
CA LEU A 34 16.51 -14.12 -22.27
C LEU A 34 17.09 -15.51 -21.93
N VAL A 35 17.94 -15.99 -22.83
CA VAL A 35 18.58 -17.31 -22.83
C VAL A 35 19.39 -17.54 -21.56
N LEU A 36 19.18 -18.69 -20.91
CA LEU A 36 19.93 -19.08 -19.71
C LEU A 36 21.42 -19.29 -20.00
N GLY A 37 22.25 -18.37 -19.51
CA GLY A 37 23.69 -18.62 -19.31
C GLY A 37 23.92 -19.47 -18.05
N PRO A 38 24.72 -20.55 -18.10
CA PRO A 38 24.95 -21.42 -16.94
C PRO A 38 25.94 -20.80 -15.93
N SER A 39 25.48 -19.86 -15.11
CA SER A 39 26.26 -19.30 -14.00
C SER A 39 26.37 -20.29 -12.83
N SER A 40 27.36 -21.16 -12.91
CA SER A 40 27.68 -22.15 -11.87
C SER A 40 28.26 -21.48 -10.60
N SER A 41 27.39 -21.06 -9.68
CA SER A 41 27.79 -20.65 -8.33
C SER A 41 27.33 -21.68 -7.28
N ARG A 42 28.23 -22.63 -6.99
CA ARG A 42 28.05 -23.67 -5.97
C ARG A 42 28.00 -23.04 -4.57
N ARG A 43 26.81 -22.74 -4.05
CA ARG A 43 26.63 -22.24 -2.68
C ARG A 43 26.43 -23.41 -1.72
N SER A 44 27.18 -23.42 -0.61
CA SER A 44 27.33 -24.58 0.26
C SER A 44 26.04 -24.94 1.01
N SER A 45 25.76 -26.25 1.08
CA SER A 45 24.74 -26.81 1.95
C SER A 45 25.19 -26.67 3.42
N GLY A 46 24.75 -25.59 4.05
CA GLY A 46 24.64 -25.51 5.50
C GLY A 46 23.24 -25.97 5.90
N SER A 47 23.15 -26.99 6.75
CA SER A 47 21.87 -27.48 7.31
C SER A 47 21.15 -26.35 8.03
N GLN A 48 20.17 -25.74 7.36
CA GLN A 48 19.31 -24.69 7.89
C GLN A 48 17.87 -25.07 7.57
N GLY A 49 17.05 -25.16 8.61
CA GLY A 49 15.82 -25.95 8.61
C GLY A 49 14.78 -25.51 7.57
N ALA A 50 13.97 -26.47 7.12
CA ALA A 50 12.87 -26.31 6.16
C ALA A 50 11.72 -25.37 6.59
N CYS A 51 11.89 -24.58 7.65
CA CYS A 51 10.91 -23.65 8.20
C CYS A 51 10.92 -22.27 7.50
N TRP A 52 11.92 -21.98 6.66
CA TRP A 52 12.08 -20.66 6.02
C TRP A 52 11.64 -20.57 4.55
N SER A 53 10.99 -21.62 4.02
CA SER A 53 10.57 -21.67 2.61
C SER A 53 9.37 -20.77 2.27
N HIS A 54 8.60 -20.31 3.27
CA HIS A 54 7.41 -19.47 3.04
C HIS A 54 7.31 -18.31 4.06
N PRO A 55 7.59 -17.05 3.67
CA PRO A 55 7.44 -15.91 4.59
C PRO A 55 6.00 -15.75 5.09
N VAL A 56 5.02 -16.12 4.26
CA VAL A 56 3.60 -16.13 4.62
C VAL A 56 3.32 -17.10 5.78
N ALA A 57 3.93 -18.29 5.80
CA ALA A 57 3.73 -19.27 6.86
C ALA A 57 4.26 -18.75 8.21
N VAL A 58 5.41 -18.10 8.21
CA VAL A 58 5.98 -17.46 9.43
C VAL A 58 5.04 -16.39 9.98
N VAL A 59 4.47 -15.54 9.12
CA VAL A 59 3.49 -14.51 9.52
C VAL A 59 2.24 -15.15 10.12
N VAL A 60 1.69 -16.21 9.51
CA VAL A 60 0.51 -16.92 10.02
C VAL A 60 0.79 -17.62 11.36
N CYS A 61 1.96 -18.23 11.52
CA CYS A 61 2.39 -18.81 12.80
C CYS A 61 2.53 -17.74 13.90
N CYS A 62 3.18 -16.61 13.63
CA CYS A 62 3.27 -15.52 14.60
C CYS A 62 1.89 -14.92 14.94
N ALA A 63 1.01 -14.73 13.95
CA ALA A 63 -0.34 -14.20 14.18
C ALA A 63 -1.19 -15.14 15.04
N SER A 64 -1.19 -16.44 14.74
CA SER A 64 -1.92 -17.45 15.52
C SER A 64 -1.36 -17.60 16.94
N LEU A 65 -0.03 -17.62 17.12
CA LEU A 65 0.60 -17.57 18.45
C LEU A 65 0.24 -16.29 19.22
N GLY A 66 0.15 -15.13 18.54
CA GLY A 66 -0.30 -13.87 19.14
C GLY A 66 -1.75 -13.92 19.61
N LEU A 67 -2.66 -14.50 18.81
CA LEU A 67 -4.05 -14.72 19.22
C LEU A 67 -4.15 -15.69 20.41
N LEU A 68 -3.38 -16.79 20.40
CA LEU A 68 -3.36 -17.76 21.50
C LEU A 68 -2.81 -17.14 22.79
N ALA A 69 -1.74 -16.35 22.72
CA ALA A 69 -1.20 -15.62 23.86
C ALA A 69 -2.18 -14.56 24.40
N GLY A 70 -2.85 -13.82 23.51
CA GLY A 70 -3.89 -12.85 23.87
C GLY A 70 -5.11 -13.51 24.52
N TRP A 71 -5.56 -14.64 23.98
CA TRP A 71 -6.67 -15.41 24.55
C TRP A 71 -6.29 -16.04 25.90
N GLY A 72 -5.06 -16.53 26.04
CA GLY A 72 -4.49 -16.98 27.32
C GLY A 72 -4.44 -15.88 28.38
N LEU A 73 -3.99 -14.67 28.04
CA LEU A 73 -4.04 -13.51 28.95
C LEU A 73 -5.48 -13.09 29.31
N SER A 74 -6.45 -13.38 28.44
CA SER A 74 -7.86 -13.10 28.69
C SER A 74 -8.47 -14.11 29.67
N SER A 75 -8.28 -15.41 29.42
CA SER A 75 -8.82 -16.51 30.23
C SER A 75 -8.11 -16.69 31.58
N TRP A 76 -6.86 -16.24 31.72
CA TRP A 76 -6.19 -16.20 33.01
C TRP A 76 -6.65 -14.99 33.83
N GLN A 77 -7.36 -15.29 34.93
CA GLN A 77 -7.83 -14.31 35.92
C GLN A 77 -6.98 -14.44 37.19
N PRO A 78 -5.78 -13.81 37.25
CA PRO A 78 -4.94 -13.86 38.44
C PRO A 78 -5.64 -13.18 39.63
N ALA A 79 -5.33 -13.66 40.84
CA ALA A 79 -5.88 -13.11 42.08
C ALA A 79 -5.48 -11.64 42.35
N ASP A 80 -4.47 -11.13 41.61
CA ASP A 80 -3.92 -9.80 41.81
C ASP A 80 -4.21 -8.87 40.60
N PRO A 81 -5.16 -7.91 40.71
CA PRO A 81 -5.57 -7.06 39.60
C PRO A 81 -4.51 -6.03 39.19
N ALA A 82 -3.43 -5.85 39.97
CA ALA A 82 -2.31 -4.99 39.59
C ALA A 82 -1.46 -5.60 38.46
N ALA A 83 -1.18 -6.91 38.53
CA ALA A 83 -0.33 -7.62 37.57
C ALA A 83 -0.95 -7.72 36.17
N LYS A 84 -2.28 -7.90 36.07
CA LYS A 84 -3.00 -7.91 34.78
C LYS A 84 -2.94 -6.55 34.09
N ARG A 85 -3.07 -5.44 34.85
CA ARG A 85 -3.02 -4.07 34.31
C ARG A 85 -1.63 -3.68 33.81
N SER A 86 -0.56 -4.08 34.50
CA SER A 86 0.81 -3.81 34.04
C SER A 86 1.11 -4.59 32.76
N ALA A 87 0.81 -5.89 32.70
CA ALA A 87 1.00 -6.71 31.50
C ALA A 87 0.28 -6.13 30.27
N VAL A 88 -1.01 -5.77 30.41
CA VAL A 88 -1.78 -5.16 29.32
C VAL A 88 -1.20 -3.81 28.89
N ARG A 89 -0.69 -2.99 29.83
CA ARG A 89 -0.04 -1.71 29.50
C ARG A 89 1.26 -1.90 28.70
N TRP A 90 2.11 -2.86 29.08
CA TRP A 90 3.35 -3.14 28.34
C TRP A 90 3.07 -3.71 26.94
N VAL A 91 2.10 -4.63 26.80
CA VAL A 91 1.68 -5.18 25.50
C VAL A 91 1.02 -4.11 24.61
N GLY A 92 0.20 -3.23 25.20
CA GLY A 92 -0.40 -2.10 24.49
C GLY A 92 0.65 -1.09 23.98
N LEU A 93 1.68 -0.81 24.80
CA LEU A 93 2.75 0.12 24.45
C LEU A 93 3.58 -0.36 23.24
N VAL A 94 3.97 -1.64 23.21
CA VAL A 94 4.73 -2.19 22.06
C VAL A 94 3.88 -2.24 20.79
N GLY A 95 2.57 -2.52 20.90
CA GLY A 95 1.64 -2.45 19.77
C GLY A 95 1.48 -1.04 19.21
N ASP A 96 1.24 -0.04 20.06
CA ASP A 96 1.11 1.37 19.65
C ASP A 96 2.41 1.91 19.03
N LEU A 97 3.57 1.60 19.61
CA LEU A 97 4.87 1.99 19.04
C LEU A 97 5.08 1.37 17.64
N PHE A 98 4.73 0.09 17.46
CA PHE A 98 4.80 -0.59 16.16
C PHE A 98 3.88 0.06 15.12
N LEU A 99 2.62 0.34 15.47
CA LEU A 99 1.68 1.02 14.55
C LEU A 99 2.14 2.44 14.18
N ARG A 100 2.74 3.18 15.11
CA ARG A 100 3.32 4.52 14.83
C ARG A 100 4.53 4.42 13.89
N GLY A 101 5.42 3.45 14.12
CA GLY A 101 6.56 3.18 13.24
C GLY A 101 6.12 2.82 11.82
N LEU A 102 5.16 1.89 11.67
CA LEU A 102 4.59 1.53 10.36
C LEU A 102 4.00 2.74 9.64
N ARG A 103 3.18 3.57 10.31
CA ARG A 103 2.57 4.76 9.70
C ARG A 103 3.62 5.75 9.19
N CYS A 104 4.69 5.96 9.93
CA CYS A 104 5.79 6.85 9.55
C CYS A 104 6.51 6.39 8.26
N VAL A 105 6.64 5.08 8.03
CA VAL A 105 7.27 4.52 6.82
C VAL A 105 6.28 4.44 5.66
N VAL A 106 5.02 4.04 5.91
CA VAL A 106 4.02 3.81 4.86
C VAL A 106 3.61 5.10 4.15
N LEU A 107 3.39 6.21 4.88
CA LEU A 107 2.93 7.49 4.30
C LEU A 107 3.84 8.01 3.16
N PRO A 108 5.17 8.22 3.35
CA PRO A 108 6.04 8.70 2.28
C PRO A 108 6.25 7.65 1.18
N LEU A 109 6.27 6.36 1.52
CA LEU A 109 6.45 5.28 0.55
C LEU A 109 5.27 5.20 -0.44
N VAL A 110 4.03 5.33 0.06
CA VAL A 110 2.83 5.34 -0.78
C VAL A 110 2.83 6.55 -1.72
N PHE A 111 3.15 7.76 -1.23
CA PHE A 111 3.23 8.96 -2.07
C PHE A 111 4.18 8.76 -3.26
N VAL A 112 5.45 8.39 -2.98
CA VAL A 112 6.45 8.17 -4.04
C VAL A 112 6.03 7.06 -5.01
N SER A 113 5.46 5.96 -4.50
CA SER A 113 4.98 4.84 -5.33
C SER A 113 3.83 5.23 -6.27
N VAL A 114 2.87 6.02 -5.77
CA VAL A 114 1.73 6.52 -6.57
C VAL A 114 2.22 7.51 -7.63
N THR A 115 3.06 8.48 -7.28
CA THR A 115 3.59 9.47 -8.25
C THR A 115 4.36 8.78 -9.39
N LEU A 116 5.22 7.80 -9.07
CA LEU A 116 5.97 7.04 -10.08
C LEU A 116 5.06 6.21 -11.00
N SER A 117 4.04 5.56 -10.44
CA SER A 117 3.05 4.78 -11.20
C SER A 117 2.23 5.66 -12.15
N VAL A 118 1.76 6.80 -11.65
CA VAL A 118 0.97 7.76 -12.44
C VAL A 118 1.83 8.39 -13.54
N ALA A 119 3.10 8.70 -13.29
CA ALA A 119 4.00 9.26 -14.30
C ALA A 119 4.19 8.34 -15.52
N ASP A 120 4.41 7.04 -15.32
CA ASP A 120 4.51 6.06 -16.43
C ASP A 120 3.16 5.86 -17.14
N MET A 121 2.05 5.81 -16.40
CA MET A 121 0.71 5.70 -17.01
C MET A 121 0.30 6.91 -17.84
N LEU A 122 0.72 8.12 -17.44
CA LEU A 122 0.53 9.35 -18.20
C LEU A 122 1.40 9.37 -19.46
N ALA A 123 2.67 8.94 -19.38
CA ALA A 123 3.55 8.81 -20.54
C ALA A 123 3.00 7.84 -21.60
N ARG A 124 2.28 6.79 -21.18
CA ARG A 124 1.59 5.83 -22.06
C ARG A 124 0.22 6.28 -22.57
N GLY A 125 -0.28 7.46 -22.16
CA GLY A 125 -1.53 8.05 -22.63
C GLY A 125 -2.82 7.27 -22.29
N LYS A 126 -2.75 6.25 -21.42
CA LYS A 126 -3.86 5.31 -21.13
C LYS A 126 -4.36 5.34 -19.69
N ALA A 127 -3.80 6.20 -18.83
CA ALA A 127 -4.15 6.33 -17.41
C ALA A 127 -5.67 6.38 -17.16
N GLY A 128 -6.40 7.24 -17.88
CA GLY A 128 -7.84 7.46 -17.66
C GLY A 128 -8.71 6.21 -17.89
N GLU A 129 -8.40 5.38 -18.89
CA GLU A 129 -9.20 4.17 -19.16
C GLU A 129 -8.94 3.06 -18.14
N VAL A 130 -7.70 2.95 -17.65
CA VAL A 130 -7.36 2.03 -16.55
C VAL A 130 -8.08 2.46 -15.28
N VAL A 131 -7.97 3.74 -14.89
CA VAL A 131 -8.61 4.29 -13.68
C VAL A 131 -10.14 4.13 -13.76
N ARG A 132 -10.76 4.42 -14.91
CA ARG A 132 -12.21 4.24 -15.11
C ARG A 132 -12.67 2.80 -14.87
N ARG A 133 -11.95 1.81 -15.40
CA ARG A 133 -12.26 0.39 -15.19
C ARG A 133 -12.05 -0.04 -13.75
N THR A 134 -10.97 0.42 -13.11
CA THR A 134 -10.69 0.15 -11.70
C THR A 134 -11.75 0.74 -10.77
N ILE A 135 -12.19 1.99 -10.99
CA ILE A 135 -13.27 2.62 -10.22
C ILE A 135 -14.58 1.84 -10.37
N LEU A 136 -14.97 1.49 -11.61
CA LEU A 136 -16.20 0.75 -11.86
C LEU A 136 -16.17 -0.64 -11.18
N LEU A 137 -15.04 -1.35 -11.28
CA LEU A 137 -14.83 -2.64 -10.61
C LEU A 137 -14.85 -2.50 -9.08
N TYR A 138 -14.23 -1.46 -8.53
CA TYR A 138 -14.22 -1.21 -7.08
C TYR A 138 -15.60 -0.85 -6.53
N LEU A 139 -16.37 -0.01 -7.23
CA LEU A 139 -17.74 0.34 -6.85
C LEU A 139 -18.67 -0.88 -6.93
N THR A 140 -18.60 -1.66 -8.00
CA THR A 140 -19.44 -2.86 -8.15
C THR A 140 -19.12 -3.92 -7.11
N THR A 141 -17.84 -4.18 -6.79
CA THR A 141 -17.51 -5.11 -5.69
C THR A 141 -17.87 -4.55 -4.32
N THR A 142 -17.76 -3.23 -4.09
CA THR A 142 -18.18 -2.60 -2.82
C THR A 142 -19.69 -2.72 -2.61
N VAL A 143 -20.51 -2.48 -3.63
CA VAL A 143 -21.98 -2.65 -3.56
C VAL A 143 -22.36 -4.12 -3.38
N ALA A 144 -21.66 -5.05 -4.03
CA ALA A 144 -21.87 -6.49 -3.82
C ALA A 144 -21.50 -6.92 -2.39
N ALA A 145 -20.36 -6.49 -1.86
CA ALA A 145 -19.95 -6.78 -0.49
C ALA A 145 -20.90 -6.16 0.55
N ALA A 146 -21.34 -4.92 0.33
CA ALA A 146 -22.29 -4.23 1.20
C ALA A 146 -23.67 -4.92 1.19
N SER A 147 -24.17 -5.34 0.02
CA SER A 147 -25.46 -6.06 -0.05
C SER A 147 -25.41 -7.45 0.59
N ILE A 148 -24.28 -8.17 0.49
CA ILE A 148 -24.05 -9.42 1.23
C ILE A 148 -23.96 -9.16 2.74
N GLY A 149 -23.28 -8.08 3.17
CA GLY A 149 -23.18 -7.68 4.58
C GLY A 149 -24.54 -7.34 5.19
N VAL A 150 -25.32 -6.47 4.52
CA VAL A 150 -26.69 -6.12 4.93
C VAL A 150 -27.62 -7.33 4.88
N GLY A 151 -27.54 -8.16 3.83
CA GLY A 151 -28.32 -9.39 3.72
C GLY A 151 -28.03 -10.36 4.86
N THR A 152 -26.75 -10.53 5.22
CA THR A 152 -26.33 -11.36 6.36
C THR A 152 -26.82 -10.77 7.68
N ALA A 153 -26.71 -9.45 7.89
CA ALA A 153 -27.23 -8.79 9.09
C ALA A 153 -28.77 -8.90 9.21
N LEU A 154 -29.50 -8.84 8.10
CA LEU A 154 -30.96 -9.04 8.08
C LEU A 154 -31.34 -10.50 8.34
N VAL A 155 -30.62 -11.49 7.78
CA VAL A 155 -30.85 -12.91 8.08
C VAL A 155 -30.52 -13.23 9.55
N PHE A 156 -29.40 -12.73 10.06
CA PHE A 156 -28.99 -12.94 11.45
C PHE A 156 -29.93 -12.24 12.42
N SER A 157 -30.36 -10.99 12.17
CA SER A 157 -31.35 -10.34 13.05
C SER A 157 -32.69 -11.09 13.09
N ARG A 158 -33.13 -11.75 12.00
CA ARG A 158 -34.31 -12.63 12.05
C ARG A 158 -34.08 -13.94 12.80
N LEU A 159 -32.85 -14.45 12.84
CA LEU A 159 -32.49 -15.68 13.55
C LEU A 159 -32.19 -15.46 15.05
N PHE A 160 -31.66 -14.29 15.40
CA PHE A 160 -31.26 -13.91 16.76
C PHE A 160 -32.33 -13.12 17.52
N LEU A 161 -33.58 -13.09 17.03
CA LEU A 161 -34.76 -12.63 17.78
C LEU A 161 -35.69 -13.80 18.17
N PRO A 162 -35.34 -14.61 19.19
CA PRO A 162 -36.35 -14.99 20.16
C PRO A 162 -36.76 -13.70 20.90
N SER A 163 -38.06 -13.51 21.08
CA SER A 163 -38.62 -12.34 21.76
C SER A 163 -38.02 -12.18 23.18
N HIS A 164 -37.16 -11.16 23.39
CA HIS A 164 -36.91 -10.39 24.63
C HIS A 164 -35.55 -9.63 24.55
N ALA A 165 -35.51 -8.52 23.81
CA ALA A 165 -34.39 -7.56 23.84
C ALA A 165 -34.91 -6.10 23.87
N PRO A 166 -35.41 -5.61 25.02
CA PRO A 166 -35.90 -4.24 25.17
C PRO A 166 -34.73 -3.24 25.20
N GLY A 167 -34.26 -2.84 24.02
CA GLY A 167 -33.17 -1.86 23.89
C GLY A 167 -32.76 -1.49 22.45
N ALA A 168 -33.22 -2.23 21.44
CA ALA A 168 -32.79 -2.08 20.04
C ALA A 168 -33.63 -1.07 19.21
N THR A 169 -34.16 0.00 19.82
CA THR A 169 -35.05 0.97 19.13
C THR A 169 -34.80 2.44 19.50
N ALA A 170 -33.68 2.76 20.15
CA ALA A 170 -33.39 4.11 20.65
C ALA A 170 -32.32 4.88 19.86
N GLY A 171 -31.59 4.23 18.95
CA GLY A 171 -30.46 4.85 18.22
C GLY A 171 -30.79 5.37 16.82
N ASP A 172 -31.87 4.89 16.20
CA ASP A 172 -32.08 5.05 14.75
C ASP A 172 -32.60 6.45 14.35
N ALA A 173 -33.23 7.18 15.28
CA ALA A 173 -33.87 8.47 15.00
C ALA A 173 -32.87 9.64 14.89
N GLU A 174 -31.79 9.62 15.67
CA GLU A 174 -30.73 10.64 15.62
C GLU A 174 -29.89 10.48 14.33
N LEU A 175 -29.56 9.23 13.98
CA LEU A 175 -28.80 8.91 12.76
C LEU A 175 -29.54 9.30 11.47
N ALA A 176 -30.87 9.21 11.46
CA ALA A 176 -31.70 9.58 10.30
C ALA A 176 -31.72 11.09 9.99
N ASN A 177 -31.30 11.94 10.94
CA ASN A 177 -31.23 13.40 10.75
C ASN A 177 -29.86 13.89 10.27
N LEU A 178 -28.84 13.04 10.23
CA LEU A 178 -27.57 13.37 9.57
C LEU A 178 -27.76 13.34 8.06
N SER A 179 -27.79 14.51 7.43
CA SER A 179 -27.92 14.58 5.98
C SER A 179 -26.73 13.91 5.30
N LEU A 180 -27.03 13.02 4.35
CA LEU A 180 -26.02 12.40 3.49
C LEU A 180 -25.25 13.45 2.69
N SER A 181 -25.87 14.59 2.34
CA SER A 181 -25.16 15.71 1.71
C SER A 181 -23.99 16.16 2.57
N ASP A 182 -24.25 16.46 3.83
CA ASP A 182 -23.30 17.17 4.70
C ASP A 182 -22.16 16.22 5.07
N THR A 183 -22.48 14.94 5.29
CA THR A 183 -21.49 13.86 5.49
C THR A 183 -20.61 13.66 4.25
N LEU A 184 -21.14 13.80 3.03
CA LEU A 184 -20.35 13.69 1.80
C LEU A 184 -19.52 14.96 1.53
N TYR A 185 -20.09 16.15 1.71
CA TYR A 185 -19.39 17.42 1.46
C TYR A 185 -18.26 17.65 2.48
N GLU A 186 -18.58 17.68 3.77
CA GLU A 186 -17.61 17.94 4.84
C GLU A 186 -16.73 16.72 5.14
N GLY A 187 -17.32 15.53 5.17
CA GLY A 187 -16.63 14.30 5.56
C GLY A 187 -15.77 13.67 4.46
N VAL A 188 -16.11 13.88 3.18
CA VAL A 188 -15.43 13.24 2.04
C VAL A 188 -14.81 14.28 1.10
N PHE A 189 -15.58 15.17 0.47
CA PHE A 189 -15.04 16.07 -0.57
C PHE A 189 -14.01 17.08 -0.02
N LEU A 190 -14.32 17.79 1.06
CA LEU A 190 -13.38 18.74 1.68
C LEU A 190 -12.18 18.05 2.35
N LYS A 191 -12.29 16.74 2.66
CA LYS A 191 -11.21 15.90 3.20
C LYS A 191 -10.33 15.27 2.12
N LEU A 192 -10.82 15.16 0.89
CA LEU A 192 -10.09 14.65 -0.27
C LEU A 192 -9.20 15.72 -0.90
N VAL A 193 -9.73 16.94 -1.08
CA VAL A 193 -8.97 18.05 -1.68
C VAL A 193 -8.08 18.68 -0.60
N SER A 194 -6.77 18.43 -0.68
CA SER A 194 -5.82 19.02 0.29
C SER A 194 -5.85 20.54 0.22
N SER A 195 -5.99 21.19 1.38
CA SER A 195 -5.66 22.62 1.51
C SER A 195 -4.16 22.81 1.82
N ASN A 196 -3.53 21.82 2.45
CA ASN A 196 -2.16 21.90 2.99
C ASN A 196 -1.53 20.49 3.07
N LEU A 197 -0.74 20.11 2.06
CA LEU A 197 -0.12 18.78 1.98
C LEU A 197 0.67 18.39 3.25
N THR A 198 1.41 19.33 3.82
CA THR A 198 2.21 19.12 5.05
C THR A 198 1.34 18.86 6.28
N ALA A 199 0.14 19.44 6.34
CA ALA A 199 -0.83 19.17 7.39
C ALA A 199 -1.47 17.79 7.21
N ASP A 200 -1.77 17.37 5.97
CA ASP A 200 -2.31 16.04 5.69
C ASP A 200 -1.31 14.90 5.98
N PHE A 201 0.00 15.13 5.77
CA PHE A 201 1.05 14.23 6.24
C PHE A 201 1.07 14.08 7.77
N ALA A 202 0.91 15.19 8.52
CA ALA A 202 0.86 15.17 9.98
C ALA A 202 -0.46 14.57 10.53
N ALA A 203 -1.58 14.82 9.84
CA ALA A 203 -2.90 14.29 10.17
C ALA A 203 -3.12 12.84 9.71
N SER A 204 -2.17 12.26 8.95
CA SER A 204 -2.28 10.93 8.32
C SER A 204 -3.52 10.75 7.44
N ASN A 205 -3.88 11.79 6.67
CA ASN A 205 -5.03 11.79 5.77
C ASN A 205 -4.67 11.12 4.43
N PHE A 206 -4.66 9.78 4.43
CA PHE A 206 -4.30 8.96 3.26
C PHE A 206 -5.11 9.28 2.01
N ALA A 207 -6.38 9.67 2.16
CA ALA A 207 -7.26 9.96 1.02
C ALA A 207 -6.79 11.21 0.26
N SER A 208 -6.41 12.26 0.99
CA SER A 208 -5.87 13.49 0.39
C SER A 208 -4.48 13.28 -0.25
N LEU A 209 -3.62 12.49 0.41
CA LEU A 209 -2.27 12.15 -0.08
C LEU A 209 -2.23 11.31 -1.36
N ILE A 210 -3.35 10.70 -1.76
CA ILE A 210 -3.46 9.94 -3.02
C ILE A 210 -4.06 10.81 -4.15
N VAL A 211 -4.77 11.89 -3.79
CA VAL A 211 -5.43 12.81 -4.74
C VAL A 211 -4.52 13.98 -5.14
N PHE A 212 -3.56 14.34 -4.29
CA PHE A 212 -2.56 15.38 -4.53
C PHE A 212 -1.43 14.93 -5.48
#